data_AF-A0A7L1ICB7-F1
#
_entry.id   AF-A0A7L1ICB7-F1
#
_cell.length_a   1.000
_cell.length_b   1.000
_cell.length_c   1.000
_cell.angle_alpha   90.00
_cell.angle_beta   90.00
_cell.angle_gamma   90.00
#
_symmetry.space_group_name_H-M   'P 1'
#
loop_
_entity.id
_entity.type
_entity.pdbx_description
1 polymer ?
#
loop_
_entity_poly.entity_id
_entity_poly.type
_entity_poly.pdbx_seq_one_letter_code
_entity_poly.pdbx_strand_id
1 'polypeptide(L)'
;PGVSCRIFGGLDVESLCHAAVTCKGWHRVIEGSERLWRHHCLSVRAVCRREVDCDRAVFLSHQITLLRNYWKSKVKQEWLSGKYSNVPSQNSLPEKSMYPMDVDTWGEILEAELER
;
A
#
# COMPACT_ATOMS: atom_id res chain seq x y z
N PRO A 1 -10.96 18.18 12.95
CA PRO A 1 -11.02 17.53 11.61
C PRO A 1 -12.42 17.62 11.02
N GLY A 2 -12.56 18.19 9.81
CA GLY A 2 -13.85 18.26 9.11
C GLY A 2 -14.43 16.89 8.78
N VAL A 3 -15.74 16.82 8.53
CA VAL A 3 -16.47 15.57 8.22
C VAL A 3 -15.86 14.87 7.00
N SER A 4 -15.46 15.62 5.97
CA SER A 4 -14.83 15.09 4.75
C SER A 4 -13.54 14.32 5.01
N CYS A 5 -12.67 14.78 5.93
CA CYS A 5 -11.42 14.07 6.25
C CYS A 5 -11.68 12.70 6.91
N ARG A 6 -12.79 12.56 7.65
CA ARG A 6 -13.19 11.26 8.24
C ARG A 6 -13.72 10.31 7.17
N ILE A 7 -14.50 10.82 6.21
CA ILE A 7 -15.00 10.03 5.08
C ILE A 7 -13.82 9.52 4.24
N PHE A 8 -12.91 10.41 3.82
CA PHE A 8 -11.76 10.01 3.01
C PHE A 8 -10.78 9.12 3.76
N GLY A 9 -10.66 9.27 5.09
CA GLY A 9 -9.83 8.38 5.91
C GLY A 9 -10.33 6.94 6.02
N GLY A 10 -11.59 6.67 5.64
CA GLY A 10 -12.14 5.32 5.57
C GLY A 10 -11.95 4.64 4.21
N LEU A 11 -11.43 5.34 3.20
CA LEU A 11 -11.20 4.77 1.87
C LEU A 11 -9.89 3.99 1.83
N ASP A 12 -9.82 2.91 1.06
CA ASP A 12 -8.53 2.35 0.67
C ASP A 12 -7.78 3.33 -0.26
N VAL A 13 -6.47 3.11 -0.45
CA VAL A 13 -5.61 4.03 -1.21
C VAL A 13 -6.06 4.18 -2.66
N GLU A 14 -6.57 3.12 -3.29
CA GLU A 14 -7.04 3.14 -4.68
C GLU A 14 -8.33 3.96 -4.80
N SER A 15 -9.30 3.71 -3.93
CA SER A 15 -10.52 4.49 -3.77
C SER A 15 -10.23 5.96 -3.45
N LEU A 16 -9.22 6.23 -2.62
CA LEU A 16 -8.78 7.58 -2.29
C LEU A 16 -8.20 8.31 -3.51
N CYS A 17 -7.36 7.64 -4.30
CA CYS A 17 -6.81 8.19 -5.55
C CYS A 17 -7.94 8.50 -6.55
N HIS A 18 -8.93 7.61 -6.70
CA HIS A 18 -10.09 7.88 -7.54
C HIS A 18 -10.91 9.09 -7.04
N ALA A 19 -11.12 9.21 -5.72
CA ALA A 19 -11.79 10.35 -5.13
C ALA A 19 -11.03 11.67 -5.38
N ALA A 20 -9.69 11.65 -5.31
CA ALA A 20 -8.84 12.82 -5.52
C ALA A 20 -8.93 13.39 -6.96
N VAL A 21 -9.25 12.56 -7.96
CA VAL A 21 -9.40 12.99 -9.35
C VAL A 21 -10.85 13.28 -9.76
N THR A 22 -11.82 13.06 -8.86
CA THR A 22 -13.24 13.19 -9.18
C THR A 22 -13.68 14.65 -9.35
N CYS A 23 -13.25 15.56 -8.45
CA CYS A 23 -13.56 16.99 -8.57
C CYS A 23 -12.54 17.87 -7.83
N LYS A 24 -12.44 19.15 -8.21
CA LYS A 24 -11.50 20.13 -7.61
C LYS A 24 -11.66 20.30 -6.10
N GLY A 25 -12.88 20.20 -5.59
CA GLY A 25 -13.17 20.31 -4.16
C GLY A 25 -12.57 19.15 -3.37
N TRP A 26 -12.80 17.92 -3.83
CA TRP A 26 -12.27 16.71 -3.20
C TRP A 26 -10.76 16.63 -3.33
N HIS A 27 -10.24 16.96 -4.51
CA HIS A 27 -8.80 17.08 -4.75
C HIS A 27 -8.12 17.96 -3.70
N ARG A 28 -8.62 19.18 -3.47
CA ARG A 28 -8.05 20.10 -2.47
C ARG A 28 -8.11 19.56 -1.05
N VAL A 29 -9.20 18.88 -0.67
CA VAL A 29 -9.35 18.31 0.68
C VAL A 29 -8.41 17.11 0.88
N ILE A 30 -8.28 16.24 -0.13
CA ILE A 30 -7.46 15.04 -0.06
C ILE A 30 -5.98 15.39 -0.11
N GLU A 31 -5.55 16.13 -1.14
CA GLU A 31 -4.16 16.57 -1.32
C GLU A 31 -3.66 17.41 -0.15
N GLY A 32 -4.49 18.35 0.35
CA GLY A 32 -4.14 19.23 1.46
C GLY A 32 -4.12 18.56 2.83
N SER A 33 -4.47 17.28 2.95
CA SER A 33 -4.60 16.58 4.22
C SER A 33 -3.41 15.66 4.51
N GLU A 34 -2.31 16.22 5.02
CA GLU A 34 -1.12 15.46 5.48
C GLU A 34 -1.47 14.33 6.46
N ARG A 35 -2.45 14.55 7.35
CA ARG A 35 -2.91 13.51 8.30
C ARG A 35 -3.45 12.28 7.58
N LEU A 36 -4.14 12.47 6.46
CA LEU A 36 -4.72 11.40 5.67
C LEU A 36 -3.62 10.56 5.01
N TRP A 37 -2.70 11.22 4.31
CA TRP A 37 -1.55 10.57 3.70
C TRP A 37 -0.67 9.85 4.72
N ARG A 38 -0.41 10.49 5.88
CA ARG A 38 0.34 9.88 6.97
C ARG A 38 -0.34 8.61 7.50
N HIS A 39 -1.67 8.61 7.65
CA HIS A 39 -2.40 7.45 8.13
C HIS A 39 -2.21 6.24 7.19
N HIS A 40 -2.42 6.41 5.89
CA HIS A 40 -2.21 5.34 4.92
C HIS A 40 -0.74 4.91 4.80
N CYS A 41 0.19 5.87 4.91
CA CYS A 41 1.62 5.59 4.91
C CYS A 41 2.03 4.69 6.08
N LEU A 42 1.42 4.85 7.26
CA LEU A 42 1.65 3.94 8.40
C LEU A 42 1.16 2.51 8.12
N SER A 43 0.04 2.34 7.43
CA SER A 43 -0.43 1.00 7.02
C SER A 43 0.53 0.32 6.05
N VAL A 44 1.05 1.05 5.06
CA VAL A 44 2.08 0.54 4.14
C VAL A 44 3.38 0.21 4.86
N ARG A 45 3.78 1.06 5.83
CA ARG A 45 4.98 0.86 6.66
C ARG A 45 4.93 -0.41 7.50
N ALA A 46 3.74 -0.89 7.87
CA ALA A 46 3.60 -2.15 8.61
C ALA A 46 4.09 -3.36 7.81
N VAL A 47 4.12 -3.25 6.47
CA VAL A 47 4.45 -4.33 5.54
C VAL A 47 5.79 -4.10 4.84
N CYS A 48 5.99 -2.86 4.37
CA CYS A 48 7.17 -2.38 3.64
C CYS A 48 7.93 -1.37 4.49
N ARG A 49 8.34 -1.80 5.70
CA ARG A 49 9.00 -0.92 6.66
C ARG A 49 10.28 -0.33 6.10
N ARG A 50 11.13 -1.16 5.47
CA ARG A 50 12.43 -0.75 4.94
C ARG A 50 12.27 0.34 3.87
N GLU A 51 11.38 0.13 2.92
CA GLU A 51 11.16 1.05 1.80
C GLU A 51 10.58 2.37 2.27
N VAL A 52 9.58 2.32 3.16
CA VAL A 52 8.99 3.53 3.73
C VAL A 52 10.02 4.29 4.56
N ASP A 53 10.76 3.64 5.45
CA ASP A 53 11.76 4.30 6.30
C ASP A 53 12.88 4.94 5.44
N CYS A 54 13.30 4.30 4.35
CA CYS A 54 14.23 4.88 3.37
C CYS A 54 13.67 6.14 2.70
N ASP A 55 12.43 6.11 2.21
CA ASP A 55 11.78 7.28 1.61
C ASP A 55 11.60 8.45 2.61
N ARG A 56 11.34 8.12 3.88
CA ARG A 56 11.27 9.11 4.96
C ARG A 56 12.63 9.72 5.26
N ALA A 57 13.71 8.94 5.21
CA ALA A 57 15.07 9.40 5.47
C ALA A 57 15.56 10.43 4.44
N VAL A 58 15.06 10.36 3.20
CA VAL A 58 15.31 11.37 2.15
C VAL A 58 14.21 12.45 2.07
N PHE A 59 13.42 12.59 3.13
CA PHE A 59 12.40 13.64 3.32
C PHE A 59 11.30 13.72 2.24
N LEU A 60 10.94 12.60 1.61
CA LEU A 60 9.76 12.59 0.73
C LEU A 60 8.49 12.89 1.53
N SER A 61 7.46 13.44 0.87
CA SER A 61 6.15 13.64 1.50
C SER A 61 5.45 12.30 1.77
N HIS A 62 4.53 12.25 2.73
CA HIS A 62 3.79 11.01 3.02
C HIS A 62 3.01 10.53 1.79
N GLN A 63 2.52 11.46 0.98
CA GLN A 63 1.83 11.16 -0.27
C GLN A 63 2.76 10.46 -1.27
N ILE A 64 3.95 11.03 -1.53
CA ILE A 64 4.91 10.42 -2.47
C ILE A 64 5.36 9.05 -1.95
N THR A 65 5.71 8.96 -0.67
CA THR A 65 6.09 7.69 -0.03
C THR A 65 4.98 6.64 -0.15
N LEU A 66 3.72 7.02 0.09
CA LEU A 66 2.58 6.12 -0.03
C LEU A 66 2.44 5.59 -1.46
N LEU A 67 2.38 6.48 -2.44
CA LEU A 67 2.13 6.12 -3.83
C LEU A 67 3.25 5.25 -4.42
N ARG A 68 4.51 5.50 -4.06
CA ARG A 68 5.67 4.70 -4.50
C ARG A 68 5.64 3.27 -3.95
N ASN A 69 5.16 3.08 -2.72
CA ASN A 69 5.25 1.80 -2.02
C ASN A 69 3.93 1.02 -1.97
N TYR A 70 2.82 1.61 -2.41
CA TYR A 70 1.48 1.01 -2.29
C TYR A 70 1.37 -0.36 -2.96
N TRP A 71 1.76 -0.47 -4.24
CA TRP A 71 1.63 -1.74 -4.97
C TRP A 71 2.52 -2.84 -4.39
N LYS A 72 3.77 -2.50 -4.03
CA LYS A 72 4.68 -3.42 -3.36
C LYS A 72 4.06 -3.94 -2.06
N SER A 73 3.56 -3.04 -1.22
CA SER A 73 2.92 -3.39 0.06
C SER A 73 1.64 -4.18 -0.11
N LYS A 74 0.79 -3.84 -1.10
CA LYS A 74 -0.47 -4.56 -1.38
C LYS A 74 -0.19 -6.00 -1.75
N VAL A 75 0.70 -6.24 -2.72
CA VAL A 75 1.05 -7.59 -3.16
C VAL A 75 1.72 -8.37 -2.04
N LYS A 76 2.68 -7.77 -1.32
CA LYS A 76 3.33 -8.41 -0.18
C LYS A 76 2.32 -8.80 0.92
N GLN A 77 1.39 -7.91 1.27
CA GLN A 77 0.34 -8.18 2.26
C GLN A 77 -0.58 -9.32 1.82
N GLU A 78 -0.94 -9.39 0.53
CA GLU A 78 -1.79 -10.47 -0.01
C GLU A 78 -1.10 -11.83 0.05
N TRP A 79 0.20 -11.90 -0.24
CA TRP A 79 0.97 -13.12 -0.03
C TRP A 79 1.07 -13.49 1.45
N LEU A 80 1.46 -12.54 2.32
CA LEU A 80 1.62 -12.79 3.76
C LEU A 80 0.30 -13.16 4.47
N SER A 81 -0.85 -12.71 3.95
CA SER A 81 -2.15 -13.11 4.48
C SER A 81 -2.55 -14.54 4.12
N GLY A 82 -1.80 -15.21 3.24
CA GLY A 82 -2.09 -16.54 2.73
C GLY A 82 -3.17 -16.54 1.64
N LYS A 83 -3.47 -15.38 1.03
CA LYS A 83 -4.47 -15.27 -0.05
C LYS A 83 -4.16 -16.19 -1.24
N TYR A 84 -2.87 -16.44 -1.46
CA TYR A 84 -2.36 -17.25 -2.56
C TYR A 84 -1.78 -18.59 -2.11
N SER A 85 -2.02 -19.00 -0.85
CA SER A 85 -1.62 -20.31 -0.35
C SER A 85 -2.39 -21.42 -1.05
N ASN A 86 -1.79 -22.60 -1.16
CA ASN A 86 -2.40 -23.81 -1.72
C ASN A 86 -2.93 -23.67 -3.17
N VAL A 87 -2.34 -22.79 -3.98
CA VAL A 87 -2.69 -22.72 -5.40
C VAL A 87 -2.25 -24.00 -6.12
N PRO A 88 -3.13 -24.66 -6.89
CA PRO A 88 -2.83 -25.94 -7.50
C PRO A 88 -1.80 -25.85 -8.64
N SER A 89 -1.67 -24.65 -9.24
CA SER A 89 -0.66 -24.37 -10.26
C SER A 89 -0.41 -22.87 -10.38
N GLN A 90 0.70 -22.50 -11.02
CA GLN A 90 1.01 -21.09 -11.33
C GLN A 90 -0.08 -20.42 -12.18
N ASN A 91 -0.73 -21.17 -13.09
CA ASN A 91 -1.79 -20.64 -13.96
C ASN A 91 -3.07 -20.26 -13.19
N SER A 92 -3.19 -20.69 -11.94
CA SER A 92 -4.31 -20.37 -11.07
C SER A 92 -4.11 -19.05 -10.31
N LEU A 93 -2.92 -18.45 -10.38
CA LEU A 93 -2.65 -17.16 -9.77
C LEU A 93 -3.27 -16.02 -10.60
N PRO A 94 -3.92 -15.03 -9.96
CA PRO A 94 -4.39 -13.84 -10.65
C PRO A 94 -3.24 -13.05 -11.29
N GLU A 95 -3.50 -12.35 -12.39
CA GLU A 95 -2.51 -11.54 -13.12
C GLU A 95 -1.80 -10.51 -12.23
N LYS A 96 -2.52 -9.96 -11.23
CA LYS A 96 -2.01 -8.95 -10.29
C LYS A 96 -1.39 -9.51 -9.01
N SER A 97 -1.11 -10.82 -8.96
CA SER A 97 -0.48 -11.49 -7.81
C SER A 97 1.02 -11.23 -7.68
N MET A 98 1.66 -10.70 -8.72
CA MET A 98 3.10 -10.45 -8.75
C MET A 98 3.41 -8.95 -8.88
N TYR A 99 4.51 -8.52 -8.27
CA TYR A 99 5.05 -7.17 -8.43
C TYR A 99 6.58 -7.24 -8.42
N PRO A 100 7.31 -6.37 -9.16
CA PRO A 100 8.77 -6.35 -9.10
C PRO A 100 9.26 -6.05 -7.68
N MET A 101 9.91 -7.03 -7.05
CA MET A 101 10.52 -6.91 -5.72
C MET A 101 11.91 -7.56 -5.72
N ASP A 102 12.77 -7.12 -4.80
CA ASP A 102 14.08 -7.71 -4.59
C ASP A 102 13.99 -9.12 -3.98
N VAL A 103 15.09 -9.85 -4.11
CA VAL A 103 15.22 -11.24 -3.65
C VAL A 103 14.94 -11.38 -2.16
N ASP A 104 15.37 -10.41 -1.35
CA ASP A 104 15.16 -10.45 0.10
C ASP A 104 13.67 -10.35 0.43
N THR A 105 12.94 -9.47 -0.25
CA THR A 105 11.49 -9.31 -0.06
C THR A 105 10.72 -10.58 -0.46
N TRP A 106 11.10 -11.23 -1.57
CA TRP A 106 10.50 -12.50 -1.95
C TRP A 106 10.89 -13.64 -1.01
N GLY A 107 12.11 -13.62 -0.47
CA GLY A 107 12.58 -14.55 0.55
C GLY A 107 11.75 -14.47 1.82
N GLU A 108 11.44 -13.26 2.32
CA GLU A 108 10.55 -13.07 3.48
C GLU A 108 9.15 -13.67 3.24
N ILE A 109 8.60 -13.52 2.04
CA ILE A 109 7.30 -14.09 1.67
C ILE A 109 7.37 -15.62 1.64
N LEU A 110 8.43 -16.18 1.04
CA LEU A 110 8.62 -17.62 0.95
C LEU A 110 8.76 -18.26 2.34
N GLU A 111 9.55 -17.66 3.23
CA GLU A 111 9.72 -18.14 4.60
C GLU A 111 8.37 -18.17 5.34
N ALA A 112 7.60 -17.09 5.26
CA ALA A 112 6.28 -17.01 5.89
C ALA A 112 5.28 -18.05 5.35
N GLU A 113 5.45 -18.50 4.11
CA GLU A 113 4.61 -19.56 3.53
C GLU A 113 5.08 -20.96 3.94
N LEU A 114 6.38 -21.18 4.12
CA LEU A 114 6.94 -22.44 4.61
C LEU A 114 6.61 -22.69 6.10
N GLU A 115 6.47 -21.63 6.89
CA GLU A 115 6.14 -21.70 8.31
C GLU A 115 4.63 -21.89 8.61
N ARG A 116 3.77 -21.87 7.57
CA ARG A 116 2.30 -21.83 7.71
C ARG A 116 1.66 -23.18 8.06
#